data_AF-A0A839A5T4-F1
#
_entry.id   AF-A0A839A5T4-F1
#
_cell.length_a   1.000
_cell.length_b   1.000
_cell.length_c   1.000
_cell.angle_alpha   90.00
_cell.angle_beta   90.00
_cell.angle_gamma   90.00
#
_symmetry.space_group_name_H-M   'P 1'
#
loop_
_entity.id
_entity.type
_entity.pdbx_description
1 polymer ?
#
loop_
_entity_poly.entity_id
_entity_poly.type
_entity_poly.pdbx_seq_one_letter_code
_entity_poly.pdbx_strand_id
1 'polypeptide(L)'
;MSRIRDIGLAFLCTIAIVNVTTFDQPVMLEQPEFILAQELNEFEGIPEEIQGVWSYEGDMSSQSAILRGNQMVITDEYNGSVYYTIDITQVEENFEVDGIEDNDNRTLYILKTNLNDYSMRYGEEEATMTTDSFYFVYDENEDKLIPQPEVSFNRDAEEELAFIIHDNLVQEQPINREQLREVDTEFLVNQYHSHQEAGNEEIYLELYRDIANEYPDLNLLRNEDYETYRDISSTIINHSELTYVRLNQAGADNILSLYQEAQTNDLSDEDLVKEIYPRIEAEIQAFHDRQLTYENSLRYGEES
;
A
#
# COMPACT_ATOMS: atom_id res chain seq x y z
N MET A 1 -32.44 -41.36 3.76
CA MET A 1 -32.87 -41.20 2.36
C MET A 1 -33.65 -39.89 2.28
N SER A 2 -32.99 -38.79 1.92
CA SER A 2 -32.95 -38.20 0.56
C SER A 2 -34.36 -37.76 0.12
N ARG A 3 -34.66 -36.50 -0.26
CA ARG A 3 -33.96 -35.51 -1.09
C ARG A 3 -34.75 -34.18 -0.98
N ILE A 4 -34.12 -33.01 -0.76
CA ILE A 4 -33.54 -32.04 -1.72
C ILE A 4 -34.59 -31.18 -2.47
N ARG A 5 -34.33 -29.85 -2.47
CA ARG A 5 -34.79 -28.72 -3.33
C ARG A 5 -36.12 -28.05 -2.96
N ASP A 6 -36.25 -26.72 -2.82
CA ASP A 6 -35.58 -25.55 -3.44
C ASP A 6 -35.44 -24.40 -2.38
N ILE A 7 -34.30 -23.71 -2.13
CA ILE A 7 -33.46 -22.74 -2.89
C ILE A 7 -34.16 -21.39 -3.16
N GLY A 8 -33.63 -20.31 -2.55
CA GLY A 8 -33.96 -18.92 -2.90
C GLY A 8 -33.38 -17.84 -1.96
N LEU A 9 -32.11 -17.48 -2.20
CA LEU A 9 -31.53 -16.14 -2.02
C LEU A 9 -31.61 -15.47 -0.62
N ALA A 10 -30.64 -15.77 0.26
CA ALA A 10 -30.02 -14.73 1.08
C ALA A 10 -28.81 -14.23 0.27
N PHE A 11 -29.10 -13.24 -0.56
CA PHE A 11 -28.24 -12.72 -1.61
C PHE A 11 -27.26 -11.73 -0.99
N LEU A 12 -25.98 -12.01 -1.22
CA LEU A 12 -24.85 -11.07 -1.20
C LEU A 12 -24.54 -10.47 0.16
N CYS A 13 -23.25 -10.40 0.47
CA CYS A 13 -22.67 -9.40 1.36
C CYS A 13 -23.52 -8.15 1.28
N THR A 14 -24.18 -7.82 2.39
CA THR A 14 -24.93 -6.59 2.54
C THR A 14 -23.93 -5.46 2.32
N ILE A 15 -23.84 -5.02 1.07
CA ILE A 15 -23.76 -3.65 0.60
C ILE A 15 -23.63 -2.69 1.79
N ALA A 16 -22.39 -2.45 2.19
CA ALA A 16 -21.97 -1.26 2.88
C ALA A 16 -20.69 -0.71 2.21
N ILE A 17 -20.68 -0.77 0.87
CA ILE A 17 -19.94 0.18 0.03
C ILE A 17 -20.95 0.63 -1.02
N VAL A 18 -21.65 1.71 -0.64
CA VAL A 18 -22.42 2.71 -1.40
C VAL A 18 -23.04 2.31 -2.74
N ASN A 19 -24.38 2.30 -2.78
CA ASN A 19 -25.15 2.54 -4.01
C ASN A 19 -24.80 3.93 -4.57
N VAL A 20 -24.08 3.98 -5.70
CA VAL A 20 -24.04 5.17 -6.55
C VAL A 20 -25.40 5.27 -7.26
N THR A 21 -26.31 6.08 -6.73
CA THR A 21 -27.43 6.60 -7.52
C THR A 21 -27.14 8.05 -7.90
N THR A 22 -26.71 8.23 -9.15
CA THR A 22 -26.95 9.38 -10.04
C THR A 22 -27.53 10.64 -9.38
N PHE A 23 -26.71 11.67 -9.19
CA PHE A 23 -27.18 13.06 -9.14
C PHE A 23 -26.20 13.99 -9.85
N ASP A 24 -26.61 14.42 -11.05
CA ASP A 24 -26.10 15.60 -11.76
C ASP A 24 -26.17 16.83 -10.85
N GLN A 25 -25.08 17.23 -10.17
CA GLN A 25 -24.73 18.64 -9.89
C GLN A 25 -23.22 18.76 -9.60
N PRO A 26 -22.48 19.70 -10.23
CA PRO A 26 -21.06 19.88 -9.96
C PRO A 26 -20.91 20.65 -8.64
N VAL A 27 -20.69 19.94 -7.54
CA VAL A 27 -20.26 20.56 -6.29
C VAL A 27 -18.74 20.52 -6.29
N MET A 28 -18.13 21.70 -6.50
CA MET A 28 -16.71 21.92 -6.23
C MET A 28 -16.50 21.76 -4.72
N LEU A 29 -16.12 20.56 -4.28
CA LEU A 29 -15.63 20.32 -2.93
C LEU A 29 -14.16 20.76 -2.87
N GLU A 30 -13.87 21.74 -2.00
CA GLU A 30 -12.51 22.11 -1.61
C GLU A 30 -11.83 20.86 -1.01
N GLN A 31 -10.70 20.46 -1.58
CA GLN A 31 -9.97 19.24 -1.21
C GLN A 31 -9.35 19.37 0.19
N PRO A 32 -9.58 18.41 1.12
CA PRO A 32 -8.88 18.38 2.40
C PRO A 32 -7.40 18.02 2.21
N GLU A 33 -6.53 18.63 3.02
CA GLU A 33 -5.11 18.32 3.12
C GLU A 33 -4.90 16.83 3.49
N PHE A 34 -4.01 16.17 2.74
CA PHE A 34 -3.70 14.75 2.86
C PHE A 34 -2.90 14.47 4.14
N ILE A 35 -3.36 13.54 4.97
CA ILE A 35 -2.52 12.87 5.97
C ILE A 35 -1.88 11.67 5.27
N LEU A 36 -0.60 11.80 4.93
CA LEU A 36 0.23 10.68 4.48
C LEU A 36 0.28 9.62 5.58
N ALA A 37 0.29 8.35 5.16
CA ALA A 37 0.48 7.15 5.99
C ALA A 37 1.66 7.21 6.99
N GLN A 38 2.56 8.18 6.85
CA GLN A 38 3.73 8.38 7.70
C GLN A 38 3.46 9.13 9.02
N GLU A 39 2.31 9.77 9.22
CA GLU A 39 2.07 10.59 10.44
C GLU A 39 1.35 9.86 11.59
N LEU A 40 1.01 8.57 11.46
CA LEU A 40 0.30 7.83 12.51
C LEU A 40 1.27 7.08 13.44
N ASN A 41 2.09 7.83 14.17
CA ASN A 41 2.81 7.31 15.33
C ASN A 41 1.87 7.20 16.54
N GLU A 42 1.90 6.06 17.23
CA GLU A 42 1.30 5.75 18.56
C GLU A 42 -0.12 5.13 18.65
N PHE A 43 -0.49 4.21 17.74
CA PHE A 43 -1.57 3.24 18.04
C PHE A 43 -0.99 1.83 18.27
N GLU A 44 -1.63 1.03 19.13
CA GLU A 44 -1.32 -0.41 19.20
C GLU A 44 -1.60 -1.01 17.82
N GLY A 45 -0.53 -1.37 17.10
CA GLY A 45 -0.64 -1.90 15.74
C GLY A 45 -1.41 -3.21 15.68
N ILE A 46 -1.89 -3.54 14.48
CA ILE A 46 -2.44 -4.84 14.11
C ILE A 46 -1.45 -5.94 14.55
N PRO A 47 -1.90 -7.00 15.25
CA PRO A 47 -1.04 -8.11 15.67
C PRO A 47 -0.29 -8.74 14.50
N GLU A 48 1.01 -9.04 14.68
CA GLU A 48 1.90 -9.55 13.62
C GLU A 48 1.33 -10.80 12.92
N GLU A 49 0.61 -11.66 13.65
CA GLU A 49 0.03 -12.89 13.11
C GLU A 49 -1.01 -12.68 12.01
N ILE A 50 -1.80 -11.60 12.07
CA ILE A 50 -2.82 -11.30 11.04
C ILE A 50 -2.37 -10.24 10.03
N GLN A 51 -1.16 -9.72 10.20
CA GLN A 51 -0.56 -8.88 9.18
C GLN A 51 -0.21 -9.74 7.95
N GLY A 52 -0.63 -9.31 6.77
CA GLY A 52 -0.45 -10.08 5.55
C GLY A 52 -1.11 -9.46 4.33
N VAL A 53 -0.91 -10.12 3.18
CA VAL A 53 -1.73 -9.93 2.00
C VAL A 53 -2.67 -11.12 1.89
N TRP A 54 -3.94 -10.81 1.69
CA TRP A 54 -5.05 -11.75 1.72
C TRP A 54 -5.79 -11.64 0.40
N SER A 55 -5.98 -12.73 -0.32
CA SER A 55 -6.71 -12.72 -1.60
C SER A 55 -7.94 -13.62 -1.56
N TYR A 56 -8.99 -13.15 -2.20
CA TYR A 56 -10.21 -13.90 -2.46
C TYR A 56 -10.50 -13.85 -3.96
N GLU A 57 -10.60 -15.02 -4.56
CA GLU A 57 -11.11 -15.18 -5.92
C GLU A 57 -12.51 -15.79 -5.85
N GLY A 58 -13.52 -14.94 -6.07
CA GLY A 58 -14.92 -15.36 -6.23
C GLY A 58 -15.33 -15.49 -7.69
N ASP A 59 -16.41 -16.22 -7.95
CA ASP A 59 -16.98 -16.43 -9.31
C ASP A 59 -17.36 -15.12 -10.03
N MET A 60 -17.53 -14.01 -9.31
CA MET A 60 -17.95 -12.70 -9.85
C MET A 60 -17.08 -11.51 -9.40
N SER A 61 -16.15 -11.72 -8.45
CA SER A 61 -15.27 -10.65 -7.98
C SER A 61 -14.03 -11.21 -7.30
N SER A 62 -12.88 -10.68 -7.68
CA SER A 62 -11.60 -10.79 -7.01
C SER A 62 -11.42 -9.62 -6.04
N GLN A 63 -10.94 -9.92 -4.84
CA GLN A 63 -10.60 -8.91 -3.84
C GLN A 63 -9.26 -9.25 -3.20
N SER A 64 -8.44 -8.23 -2.95
CA SER A 64 -7.26 -8.35 -2.11
C SER A 64 -7.36 -7.41 -0.91
N ALA A 65 -6.84 -7.86 0.23
CA ALA A 65 -6.75 -7.09 1.46
C ALA A 65 -5.31 -7.12 1.98
N ILE A 66 -4.75 -5.94 2.23
CA ILE A 66 -3.43 -5.79 2.86
C ILE A 66 -3.66 -5.26 4.27
N LEU A 67 -3.19 -5.98 5.29
CA LEU A 67 -3.27 -5.61 6.70
C LEU A 67 -1.85 -5.42 7.24
N ARG A 68 -1.45 -4.18 7.58
CA ARG A 68 -0.10 -3.87 8.08
C ARG A 68 -0.11 -2.70 9.05
N GLY A 69 0.60 -2.82 10.17
CA GLY A 69 0.68 -1.73 11.15
C GLY A 69 -0.72 -1.32 11.61
N ASN A 70 -1.14 -0.10 11.34
CA ASN A 70 -2.52 0.37 11.60
C ASN A 70 -3.30 0.63 10.30
N GLN A 71 -2.91 0.02 9.21
CA GLN A 71 -3.49 0.25 7.89
C GLN A 71 -4.11 -1.02 7.34
N MET A 72 -5.28 -0.84 6.74
CA MET A 72 -5.91 -1.85 5.90
C MET A 72 -6.16 -1.25 4.52
N VAL A 73 -5.77 -1.98 3.47
CA VAL A 73 -6.08 -1.62 2.09
C VAL A 73 -6.92 -2.72 1.49
N ILE A 74 -8.09 -2.39 0.97
CA ILE A 74 -8.95 -3.33 0.25
C ILE A 74 -8.92 -2.92 -1.23
N THR A 75 -8.57 -3.84 -2.11
CA THR A 75 -8.62 -3.62 -3.56
C THR A 75 -9.65 -4.55 -4.17
N ASP A 76 -10.58 -3.99 -4.95
CA ASP A 76 -11.53 -4.76 -5.74
C ASP A 76 -11.68 -4.18 -7.15
N GLU A 77 -12.16 -5.01 -8.06
CA GLU A 77 -12.30 -4.69 -9.49
C GLU A 77 -13.33 -3.60 -9.81
N TYR A 78 -14.22 -3.23 -8.87
CA TYR A 78 -15.25 -2.21 -9.07
C TYR A 78 -14.90 -0.86 -8.41
N ASN A 79 -14.26 -0.87 -7.25
CA ASN A 79 -13.99 0.31 -6.43
C ASN A 79 -12.50 0.71 -6.42
N GLY A 80 -11.63 -0.06 -7.07
CA GLY A 80 -10.19 0.13 -6.97
C GLY A 80 -9.69 -0.12 -5.55
N SER A 81 -8.66 0.61 -5.13
CA SER A 81 -8.09 0.49 -3.78
C SER A 81 -8.71 1.50 -2.81
N VAL A 82 -9.23 1.00 -1.69
CA VAL A 82 -9.75 1.78 -0.55
C VAL A 82 -8.83 1.60 0.66
N TYR A 83 -8.44 2.71 1.27
CA TYR A 83 -7.48 2.78 2.37
C TYR A 83 -8.20 3.11 3.68
N TYR A 84 -7.95 2.30 4.70
CA TYR A 84 -8.52 2.45 6.02
C TYR A 84 -7.39 2.60 7.05
N THR A 85 -7.49 3.64 7.87
CA THR A 85 -6.72 3.74 9.12
C THR A 85 -7.50 3.03 10.23
N ILE A 86 -6.80 2.20 11.01
CA ILE A 86 -7.36 1.42 12.11
C ILE A 86 -6.92 2.03 13.44
N ASP A 87 -7.88 2.43 14.28
CA ASP A 87 -7.60 3.06 15.57
C ASP A 87 -7.62 2.07 16.75
N ILE A 88 -8.41 1.00 16.63
CA ILE A 88 -8.68 0.08 17.75
C ILE A 88 -8.84 -1.33 17.21
N THR A 89 -8.09 -2.26 17.79
CA THR A 89 -8.27 -3.70 17.61
C THR A 89 -8.84 -4.29 18.90
N GLN A 90 -9.98 -4.98 18.80
CA GLN A 90 -10.48 -5.84 19.87
C GLN A 90 -10.28 -7.30 19.47
N VAL A 91 -9.73 -8.09 20.38
CA VAL A 91 -9.40 -9.51 20.17
C VAL A 91 -10.27 -10.34 21.12
N GLU A 92 -11.02 -11.28 20.56
CA GLU A 92 -11.87 -12.19 21.34
C GLU A 92 -11.50 -13.66 21.07
N GLU A 93 -11.26 -14.40 22.15
CA GLU A 93 -11.16 -15.87 22.15
C GLU A 93 -12.49 -16.46 22.62
N ASN A 94 -12.90 -17.63 22.09
CA ASN A 94 -14.18 -18.29 22.42
C ASN A 94 -15.43 -17.45 22.10
N PHE A 95 -15.43 -16.75 20.96
CA PHE A 95 -16.57 -15.99 20.45
C PHE A 95 -17.70 -16.92 19.95
N GLU A 96 -18.87 -16.38 19.62
CA GLU A 96 -19.92 -17.09 18.85
C GLU A 96 -20.25 -16.24 17.61
N VAL A 97 -20.04 -16.80 16.41
CA VAL A 97 -20.28 -16.13 15.13
C VAL A 97 -21.03 -17.11 14.21
N ASP A 98 -22.09 -16.63 13.55
CA ASP A 98 -22.90 -17.45 12.64
C ASP A 98 -22.03 -18.05 11.52
N GLY A 99 -22.13 -19.36 11.31
CA GLY A 99 -21.35 -20.09 10.30
C GLY A 99 -20.01 -20.69 10.81
N ILE A 100 -19.62 -20.41 12.06
CA ILE A 100 -18.39 -20.94 12.68
C ILE A 100 -18.76 -21.73 13.94
N GLU A 101 -18.76 -23.06 13.83
CA GLU A 101 -19.20 -23.99 14.90
C GLU A 101 -18.08 -24.44 15.86
N ASP A 102 -16.80 -24.31 15.46
CA ASP A 102 -15.62 -24.69 16.26
C ASP A 102 -14.60 -23.55 16.26
N ASN A 103 -14.28 -23.05 17.47
CA ASN A 103 -13.56 -21.80 17.70
C ASN A 103 -12.33 -22.01 18.60
N ASP A 104 -11.99 -23.26 18.91
CA ASP A 104 -10.94 -23.61 19.89
C ASP A 104 -9.53 -23.14 19.47
N ASN A 105 -9.32 -22.87 18.17
CA ASN A 105 -8.06 -22.34 17.61
C ASN A 105 -8.31 -21.16 16.66
N ARG A 106 -9.35 -20.38 16.93
CA ARG A 106 -9.73 -19.23 16.12
C ARG A 106 -9.80 -17.99 16.97
N THR A 107 -9.39 -16.88 16.40
CA THR A 107 -9.37 -15.58 17.06
C THR A 107 -10.21 -14.60 16.27
N LEU A 108 -11.15 -13.93 16.93
CA LEU A 108 -11.95 -12.87 16.31
C LEU A 108 -11.24 -11.53 16.53
N TYR A 109 -10.92 -10.85 15.44
CA TYR A 109 -10.42 -9.49 15.41
C TYR A 109 -11.50 -8.54 14.94
N ILE A 110 -11.72 -7.50 15.72
CA ILE A 110 -12.62 -6.40 15.41
C ILE A 110 -11.76 -5.15 15.21
N LEU A 111 -11.57 -4.76 13.95
CA LEU A 111 -10.76 -3.60 13.56
C LEU A 111 -11.67 -2.40 13.36
N LYS A 112 -11.43 -1.31 14.10
CA LYS A 112 -12.25 -0.09 13.99
C LYS A 112 -11.62 0.93 13.07
N THR A 113 -12.41 1.39 12.09
CA THR A 113 -12.02 2.45 11.17
C THR A 113 -11.92 3.79 11.89
N ASN A 114 -10.85 4.54 11.63
CA ASN A 114 -10.79 5.96 11.95
C ASN A 114 -11.68 6.74 10.99
N LEU A 115 -12.93 7.01 11.39
CA LEU A 115 -13.89 7.73 10.54
C LEU A 115 -13.45 9.16 10.21
N ASN A 116 -12.63 9.79 11.06
CA ASN A 116 -12.13 11.13 10.79
C ASN A 116 -11.10 11.12 9.64
N ASP A 117 -10.12 10.22 9.69
CA ASP A 117 -9.16 10.03 8.58
C ASP A 117 -9.88 9.57 7.31
N TYR A 118 -10.84 8.66 7.41
CA TYR A 118 -11.64 8.22 6.26
C TYR A 118 -12.44 9.37 5.64
N SER A 119 -13.09 10.19 6.46
CA SER A 119 -13.81 11.39 6.00
C SER A 119 -12.88 12.40 5.33
N MET A 120 -11.68 12.61 5.88
CA MET A 120 -10.69 13.48 5.25
C MET A 120 -10.26 12.96 3.87
N ARG A 121 -10.11 11.64 3.71
CA ARG A 121 -9.71 11.02 2.43
C ARG A 121 -10.81 11.01 1.39
N TYR A 122 -12.05 10.73 1.79
CA TYR A 122 -13.13 10.36 0.86
C TYR A 122 -14.38 11.24 0.96
N GLY A 123 -14.44 12.13 1.94
CA GLY A 123 -15.57 13.01 2.20
C GLY A 123 -16.50 12.49 3.29
N GLU A 124 -17.16 13.43 3.96
CA GLU A 124 -18.11 13.16 5.06
C GLU A 124 -19.28 12.25 4.64
N GLU A 125 -19.77 12.39 3.41
CA GLU A 125 -20.89 11.57 2.91
C GLU A 125 -20.50 10.09 2.84
N GLU A 126 -19.32 9.79 2.27
CA GLU A 126 -18.76 8.44 2.20
C GLU A 126 -18.46 7.87 3.60
N ALA A 127 -17.99 8.70 4.53
CA ALA A 127 -17.73 8.27 5.90
C ALA A 127 -19.01 7.86 6.63
N THR A 128 -20.13 8.55 6.42
CA THR A 128 -21.42 8.18 7.04
C THR A 128 -22.01 6.87 6.51
N MET A 129 -21.55 6.40 5.36
CA MET A 129 -22.00 5.15 4.73
C MET A 129 -21.07 3.97 4.97
N THR A 130 -19.89 4.22 5.54
CA THR A 130 -18.88 3.21 5.86
C THR A 130 -19.19 2.51 7.18
N THR A 131 -18.78 1.25 7.33
CA THR A 131 -18.91 0.52 8.59
C THR A 131 -17.86 0.97 9.61
N ASP A 132 -18.29 1.20 10.85
CA ASP A 132 -17.39 1.54 11.97
C ASP A 132 -16.38 0.43 12.31
N SER A 133 -16.62 -0.83 11.88
CA SER A 133 -15.77 -1.97 12.24
C SER A 133 -15.73 -3.07 11.18
N PHE A 134 -14.55 -3.66 10.99
CA PHE A 134 -14.31 -4.89 10.25
C PHE A 134 -14.17 -6.07 11.20
N TYR A 135 -14.79 -7.18 10.85
CA TYR A 135 -14.80 -8.41 11.66
C TYR A 135 -14.08 -9.50 10.90
N PHE A 136 -12.96 -9.95 11.43
CA PHE A 136 -12.14 -11.01 10.84
C PHE A 136 -11.99 -12.15 11.84
N VAL A 137 -12.32 -13.36 11.42
CA VAL A 137 -11.88 -14.56 12.14
C VAL A 137 -10.60 -15.06 11.51
N TYR A 138 -9.53 -15.10 12.31
CA TYR A 138 -8.28 -15.72 11.90
C TYR A 138 -8.29 -17.19 12.36
N ASP A 139 -8.01 -18.09 11.42
CA ASP A 139 -7.76 -19.50 11.70
C ASP A 139 -6.25 -19.75 11.66
N GLU A 140 -5.63 -19.91 12.83
CA GLU A 140 -4.18 -20.11 12.96
C GLU A 140 -3.69 -21.41 12.32
N ASN A 141 -4.55 -22.44 12.25
CA ASN A 141 -4.16 -23.74 11.70
C ASN A 141 -4.13 -23.74 10.17
N GLU A 142 -5.08 -23.01 9.57
CA GLU A 142 -5.19 -22.92 8.11
C GLU A 142 -4.53 -21.66 7.54
N ASP A 143 -4.10 -20.73 8.41
CA ASP A 143 -3.60 -19.39 8.06
C ASP A 143 -4.57 -18.67 7.11
N LYS A 144 -5.82 -18.53 7.57
CA LYS A 144 -6.93 -17.94 6.80
C LYS A 144 -7.59 -16.81 7.55
N LEU A 145 -8.00 -15.80 6.79
CA LEU A 145 -8.80 -14.69 7.28
C LEU A 145 -10.23 -14.83 6.76
N ILE A 146 -11.20 -14.91 7.67
CA ILE A 146 -12.62 -15.13 7.35
C ILE A 146 -13.41 -13.87 7.74
N PRO A 147 -13.61 -12.90 6.82
CA PRO A 147 -14.62 -11.84 6.99
C PRO A 147 -16.01 -12.42 7.20
N GLN A 148 -16.82 -11.72 7.99
CA GLN A 148 -18.20 -12.09 8.22
C GLN A 148 -19.17 -11.31 7.31
N PRO A 149 -20.16 -11.95 6.66
CA PRO A 149 -20.45 -13.38 6.63
C PRO A 149 -19.91 -14.08 5.37
N GLU A 150 -19.11 -15.14 5.57
CA GLU A 150 -18.79 -16.22 4.63
C GLU A 150 -18.05 -15.88 3.32
N VAL A 151 -16.90 -15.22 3.44
CA VAL A 151 -15.84 -15.33 2.42
C VAL A 151 -14.55 -15.73 3.14
N SER A 152 -13.79 -16.69 2.64
CA SER A 152 -12.46 -17.00 3.19
C SER A 152 -11.40 -16.40 2.27
N PHE A 153 -10.62 -15.47 2.79
CA PHE A 153 -9.38 -15.04 2.15
C PHE A 153 -8.27 -16.03 2.52
N ASN A 154 -7.48 -16.40 1.51
CA ASN A 154 -6.26 -17.17 1.73
C ASN A 154 -5.10 -16.19 1.80
N ARG A 155 -4.08 -16.50 2.62
CA ARG A 155 -2.85 -15.73 2.62
C ARG A 155 -2.21 -15.89 1.25
N ASP A 156 -1.91 -14.76 0.62
CA ASP A 156 -1.20 -14.72 -0.63
C ASP A 156 0.28 -14.51 -0.33
N ALA A 157 1.00 -15.62 -0.16
CA ALA A 157 2.41 -15.59 0.22
C ALA A 157 3.30 -14.95 -0.86
N GLU A 158 2.92 -15.05 -2.14
CA GLU A 158 3.66 -14.45 -3.25
C GLU A 158 3.44 -12.93 -3.30
N GLU A 159 2.19 -12.46 -3.20
CA GLU A 159 1.89 -11.02 -3.11
C GLU A 159 2.44 -10.40 -1.81
N GLU A 160 2.40 -11.12 -0.70
CA GLU A 160 3.04 -10.69 0.55
C GLU A 160 4.55 -10.53 0.39
N LEU A 161 5.20 -11.50 -0.27
CA LEU A 161 6.63 -11.42 -0.57
C LEU A 161 6.93 -10.27 -1.52
N ALA A 162 6.14 -10.09 -2.58
CA ALA A 162 6.31 -8.98 -3.52
C ALA A 162 6.18 -7.62 -2.83
N PHE A 163 5.20 -7.46 -1.94
CA PHE A 163 5.07 -6.26 -1.12
C PHE A 163 6.31 -5.98 -0.26
N ILE A 164 6.84 -7.01 0.41
CA ILE A 164 8.07 -6.91 1.21
C ILE A 164 9.26 -6.52 0.33
N ILE A 165 9.38 -7.13 -0.85
CA ILE A 165 10.44 -6.81 -1.82
C ILE A 165 10.33 -5.34 -2.25
N HIS A 166 9.13 -4.87 -2.60
CA HIS A 166 8.89 -3.47 -2.99
C HIS A 166 9.31 -2.51 -1.88
N ASP A 167 8.90 -2.77 -0.64
CA ASP A 167 9.18 -1.86 0.46
C ASP A 167 10.69 -1.78 0.75
N ASN A 168 11.39 -2.91 0.76
CA ASN A 168 12.84 -2.93 0.94
C ASN A 168 13.59 -2.29 -0.25
N LEU A 169 13.13 -2.50 -1.48
CA LEU A 169 13.71 -1.83 -2.65
C LEU A 169 13.61 -0.30 -2.55
N VAL A 170 12.47 0.25 -2.15
CA VAL A 170 12.30 1.70 -1.97
C VAL A 170 13.14 2.26 -0.82
N GLN A 171 13.36 1.45 0.22
CA GLN A 171 14.18 1.84 1.37
C GLN A 171 15.68 1.80 1.07
N GLU A 172 16.15 0.88 0.22
CA GLU A 172 17.57 0.61 0.03
C GLU A 172 18.12 1.07 -1.33
N GLN A 173 17.27 1.21 -2.35
CA GLN A 173 17.69 1.43 -3.74
C GLN A 173 17.08 2.70 -4.33
N PRO A 174 17.71 3.32 -5.34
CA PRO A 174 17.24 4.56 -5.97
C PRO A 174 16.08 4.31 -6.94
N ILE A 175 14.95 3.90 -6.37
CA ILE A 175 13.69 3.59 -7.05
C ILE A 175 12.52 3.98 -6.14
N ASN A 176 11.41 4.40 -6.74
CA ASN A 176 10.20 4.72 -5.98
C ASN A 176 9.02 3.81 -6.33
N ARG A 177 7.93 3.96 -5.56
CA ARG A 177 6.72 3.13 -5.75
C ARG A 177 6.03 3.35 -7.09
N GLU A 178 6.14 4.54 -7.71
CA GLU A 178 5.57 4.79 -9.04
C GLU A 178 6.31 3.96 -10.10
N GLN A 179 7.64 3.92 -10.04
CA GLN A 179 8.45 3.08 -10.94
C GLN A 179 8.26 1.58 -10.67
N LEU A 180 8.14 1.16 -9.40
CA LEU A 180 7.92 -0.25 -9.06
C LEU A 180 6.56 -0.79 -9.47
N ARG A 181 5.54 0.06 -9.65
CA ARG A 181 4.21 -0.37 -10.15
C ARG A 181 4.25 -0.90 -11.58
N GLU A 182 5.25 -0.49 -12.35
CA GLU A 182 5.46 -0.94 -13.73
C GLU A 182 6.24 -2.26 -13.80
N VAL A 183 6.73 -2.76 -12.66
CA VAL A 183 7.49 -4.00 -12.57
C VAL A 183 6.52 -5.15 -12.27
N ASP A 184 6.67 -6.23 -13.02
CA ASP A 184 5.81 -7.42 -12.88
C ASP A 184 6.11 -8.17 -11.58
N THR A 185 5.05 -8.54 -10.84
CA THR A 185 5.13 -9.25 -9.56
C THR A 185 5.84 -10.60 -9.70
N GLU A 186 5.50 -11.38 -10.74
CA GLU A 186 6.09 -12.70 -10.98
C GLU A 186 7.59 -12.57 -11.29
N PHE A 187 7.99 -11.56 -12.08
CA PHE A 187 9.40 -11.25 -12.31
C PHE A 187 10.15 -10.99 -10.99
N LEU A 188 9.63 -10.09 -10.14
CA LEU A 188 10.29 -9.70 -8.89
C LEU A 188 10.49 -10.87 -7.94
N VAL A 189 9.44 -11.65 -7.71
CA VAL A 189 9.47 -12.80 -6.79
C VAL A 189 10.44 -13.87 -7.31
N ASN A 190 10.42 -14.17 -8.61
CA ASN A 190 11.32 -15.16 -9.21
C ASN A 190 12.79 -14.75 -9.12
N GLN A 191 13.14 -13.48 -9.37
CA GLN A 191 14.52 -13.02 -9.25
C GLN A 191 14.97 -12.98 -7.79
N TYR A 192 14.09 -12.59 -6.85
CA TYR A 192 14.40 -12.60 -5.42
C TYR A 192 14.78 -14.02 -4.96
N HIS A 193 13.97 -15.02 -5.30
CA HIS A 193 14.28 -16.41 -4.98
C HIS A 193 15.57 -16.88 -5.64
N SER A 194 15.80 -16.53 -6.91
CA SER A 194 17.03 -16.89 -7.63
C SER A 194 18.29 -16.35 -6.92
N HIS A 195 18.26 -15.11 -6.45
CA HIS A 195 19.36 -14.51 -5.68
C HIS A 195 19.50 -15.11 -4.28
N GLN A 196 18.39 -15.40 -3.61
CA GLN A 196 18.39 -16.03 -2.30
C GLN A 196 19.00 -17.44 -2.36
N GLU A 197 18.63 -18.25 -3.36
CA GLU A 197 19.20 -19.58 -3.61
C GLU A 197 20.69 -19.51 -3.98
N ALA A 198 21.09 -18.48 -4.72
CA ALA A 198 22.50 -18.22 -5.04
C ALA A 198 23.32 -17.77 -3.81
N GLY A 199 22.67 -17.39 -2.71
CA GLY A 199 23.32 -16.91 -1.49
C GLY A 199 23.91 -15.50 -1.63
N ASN A 200 23.29 -14.64 -2.44
CA ASN A 200 23.72 -13.26 -2.60
C ASN A 200 23.51 -12.48 -1.28
N GLU A 201 24.52 -11.73 -0.84
CA GLU A 201 24.45 -10.91 0.39
C GLU A 201 23.73 -9.57 0.16
N GLU A 202 23.74 -9.07 -1.08
CA GLU A 202 23.13 -7.80 -1.50
C GLU A 202 21.94 -8.04 -2.45
N ILE A 203 20.97 -8.86 -2.02
CA ILE A 203 19.84 -9.28 -2.87
C ILE A 203 19.10 -8.09 -3.50
N TYR A 204 18.83 -7.04 -2.74
CA TYR A 204 18.09 -5.87 -3.25
C TYR A 204 18.87 -5.05 -4.27
N LEU A 205 20.21 -5.04 -4.19
CA LEU A 205 21.05 -4.41 -5.22
C LEU A 205 21.01 -5.20 -6.53
N GLU A 206 21.12 -6.53 -6.44
CA GLU A 206 21.03 -7.39 -7.62
C GLU A 206 19.64 -7.31 -8.26
N LEU A 207 18.57 -7.33 -7.45
CA LEU A 207 17.21 -7.06 -7.92
C LEU A 207 17.09 -5.72 -8.63
N TYR A 208 17.63 -4.65 -8.05
CA TYR A 208 17.62 -3.34 -8.69
C TYR A 208 18.31 -3.35 -10.07
N ARG A 209 19.43 -4.06 -10.19
CA ARG A 209 20.16 -4.23 -11.46
C ARG A 209 19.34 -5.02 -12.47
N ASP A 210 18.67 -6.08 -12.03
CA ASP A 210 17.81 -6.89 -12.89
C ASP A 210 16.60 -6.10 -13.37
N ILE A 211 15.94 -5.34 -12.49
CA ILE A 211 14.86 -4.42 -12.87
C ILE A 211 15.37 -3.39 -13.88
N ALA A 212 16.52 -2.77 -13.64
CA ALA A 212 17.08 -1.81 -14.58
C ALA A 212 17.33 -2.44 -15.96
N ASN A 213 17.77 -3.70 -16.01
CA ASN A 213 18.03 -4.39 -17.27
C ASN A 213 16.75 -4.77 -18.02
N GLU A 214 15.75 -5.30 -17.32
CA GLU A 214 14.50 -5.79 -17.93
C GLU A 214 13.51 -4.65 -18.23
N TYR A 215 13.50 -3.59 -17.41
CA TYR A 215 12.61 -2.43 -17.53
C TYR A 215 13.39 -1.14 -17.84
N PRO A 216 13.98 -1.01 -19.05
CA PRO A 216 14.80 0.15 -19.39
C PRO A 216 14.02 1.47 -19.42
N ASP A 217 12.71 1.41 -19.64
CA ASP A 217 11.83 2.59 -19.72
C ASP A 217 11.64 3.29 -18.37
N LEU A 218 11.99 2.62 -17.26
CA LEU A 218 11.99 3.23 -15.91
C LEU A 218 13.13 4.22 -15.70
N ASN A 219 14.10 4.27 -16.61
CA ASN A 219 15.27 5.17 -16.57
C ASN A 219 16.00 5.14 -15.22
N LEU A 220 16.14 3.95 -14.63
CA LEU A 220 16.84 3.75 -13.37
C LEU A 220 18.33 4.12 -13.50
N LEU A 221 18.87 4.74 -12.45
CA LEU A 221 20.28 5.12 -12.36
C LEU A 221 21.18 3.89 -12.47
N ARG A 222 22.31 4.03 -13.17
CA ARG A 222 23.28 2.93 -13.35
C ARG A 222 24.70 3.42 -13.17
N ASN A 223 25.59 2.49 -12.84
CA ASN A 223 27.03 2.72 -12.79
C ASN A 223 27.40 3.94 -11.93
N GLU A 224 28.14 4.89 -12.49
CA GLU A 224 28.61 6.09 -11.80
C GLU A 224 27.47 6.97 -11.27
N ASP A 225 26.35 7.06 -11.98
CA ASP A 225 25.19 7.86 -11.54
C ASP A 225 24.52 7.23 -10.31
N TYR A 226 24.48 5.90 -10.24
CA TYR A 226 23.98 5.16 -9.07
C TYR A 226 24.85 5.42 -7.84
N GLU A 227 26.17 5.29 -7.98
CA GLU A 227 27.11 5.51 -6.86
C GLU A 227 27.10 6.98 -6.41
N THR A 228 27.09 7.91 -7.37
CA THR A 228 26.99 9.34 -7.09
C THR A 228 25.70 9.65 -6.34
N TYR A 229 24.58 9.06 -6.73
CA TYR A 229 23.32 9.24 -6.03
C TYR A 229 23.38 8.75 -4.57
N ARG A 230 24.01 7.60 -4.30
CA ARG A 230 24.19 7.10 -2.92
C ARG A 230 25.01 8.05 -2.06
N ASP A 231 26.04 8.65 -2.62
CA ASP A 231 26.88 9.61 -1.92
C ASP A 231 26.13 10.92 -1.63
N ILE A 232 25.46 11.52 -2.63
CA ILE A 232 24.74 12.78 -2.44
C ILE A 232 23.52 12.61 -1.53
N SER A 233 22.81 11.48 -1.58
CA SER A 233 21.64 11.24 -0.74
C SER A 233 22.07 11.18 0.73
N SER A 234 23.19 10.53 1.02
CA SER A 234 23.79 10.55 2.35
C SER A 234 24.12 11.98 2.82
N THR A 235 24.69 12.81 1.94
CA THR A 235 24.95 14.23 2.24
C THR A 235 23.67 15.02 2.51
N ILE A 236 22.65 14.88 1.68
CA ILE A 236 21.36 15.58 1.85
C ILE A 236 20.70 15.17 3.17
N ILE A 237 20.66 13.87 3.49
CA ILE A 237 20.08 13.34 4.73
C ILE A 237 20.82 13.90 5.95
N ASN A 238 22.15 13.98 5.92
CA ASN A 238 22.93 14.51 7.04
C ASN A 238 22.69 16.02 7.31
N HIS A 239 22.17 16.75 6.34
CA HIS A 239 21.95 18.19 6.40
C HIS A 239 20.47 18.59 6.28
N SER A 240 19.54 17.63 6.39
CA SER A 240 18.10 17.89 6.29
C SER A 240 17.28 16.89 7.12
N GLU A 241 15.95 17.06 7.10
CA GLU A 241 15.01 16.12 7.74
C GLU A 241 14.52 15.04 6.75
N LEU A 242 15.07 15.00 5.53
CA LEU A 242 14.68 14.04 4.50
C LEU A 242 15.25 12.66 4.81
N THR A 243 14.49 11.64 4.43
CA THR A 243 14.93 10.24 4.44
C THR A 243 15.24 9.79 3.01
N TYR A 244 15.96 8.67 2.88
CA TYR A 244 16.26 8.09 1.57
C TYR A 244 15.00 7.81 0.75
N VAL A 245 13.95 7.28 1.41
CA VAL A 245 12.63 7.06 0.79
C VAL A 245 12.03 8.37 0.27
N ARG A 246 12.10 9.46 1.03
CA ARG A 246 11.59 10.78 0.58
C ARG A 246 12.40 11.33 -0.60
N LEU A 247 13.70 11.09 -0.64
CA LEU A 247 14.52 11.44 -1.80
C LEU A 247 14.14 10.61 -3.04
N ASN A 248 13.80 9.32 -2.87
CA ASN A 248 13.33 8.48 -3.97
C ASN A 248 11.96 8.94 -4.50
N GLN A 249 11.06 9.41 -3.63
CA GLN A 249 9.75 9.97 -4.05
C GLN A 249 9.92 11.15 -5.02
N ALA A 250 10.91 12.02 -4.80
CA ALA A 250 11.25 13.11 -5.73
C ALA A 250 11.86 12.64 -7.07
N GLY A 251 12.20 11.36 -7.18
CA GLY A 251 12.90 10.77 -8.33
C GLY A 251 14.42 10.90 -8.20
N ALA A 252 15.13 9.77 -8.19
CA ALA A 252 16.57 9.74 -7.96
C ALA A 252 17.37 10.54 -9.00
N ASP A 253 16.98 10.47 -10.28
CA ASP A 253 17.61 11.24 -11.36
C ASP A 253 17.41 12.76 -11.23
N ASN A 254 16.22 13.17 -10.77
CA ASN A 254 15.93 14.58 -10.51
C ASN A 254 16.83 15.11 -9.38
N ILE A 255 16.91 14.39 -8.25
CA ILE A 255 17.79 14.77 -7.13
C ILE A 255 19.25 14.85 -7.56
N LEU A 256 19.72 13.87 -8.34
CA LEU A 256 21.08 13.86 -8.88
C LEU A 256 21.35 15.12 -9.69
N SER A 257 20.46 15.44 -10.63
CA SER A 257 20.55 16.64 -11.46
C SER A 257 20.54 17.93 -10.64
N LEU A 258 19.63 18.04 -9.66
CA LEU A 258 19.52 19.20 -8.76
C LEU A 258 20.81 19.45 -7.97
N TYR A 259 21.39 18.37 -7.42
CA TYR A 259 22.60 18.46 -6.63
C TYR A 259 23.80 18.89 -7.49
N GLN A 260 23.96 18.27 -8.67
CA GLN A 260 25.03 18.59 -9.60
C GLN A 260 24.93 20.02 -10.13
N GLU A 261 23.72 20.53 -10.41
CA GLU A 261 23.48 21.93 -10.78
C GLU A 261 23.97 22.89 -9.67
N ALA A 262 23.60 22.62 -8.42
CA ALA A 262 23.91 23.50 -7.29
C ALA A 262 25.39 23.45 -6.88
N GLN A 263 26.08 22.32 -7.10
CA GLN A 263 27.50 22.16 -6.79
C GLN A 263 28.41 23.12 -7.59
N THR A 264 27.91 23.68 -8.69
CA THR A 264 28.66 24.65 -9.50
C THR A 264 28.95 25.99 -8.79
N ASN A 265 28.30 26.25 -7.64
CA ASN A 265 28.41 27.50 -6.89
C ASN A 265 29.49 27.50 -5.77
N ASP A 266 30.31 26.44 -5.66
CA ASP A 266 31.40 26.31 -4.66
C ASP A 266 30.92 26.52 -3.20
N LEU A 267 29.68 26.09 -2.94
CA LEU A 267 29.01 26.19 -1.64
C LEU A 267 29.49 25.09 -0.68
N SER A 268 29.29 25.31 0.61
CA SER A 268 29.37 24.22 1.59
C SER A 268 28.23 23.23 1.37
N ASP A 269 28.40 21.95 1.74
CA ASP A 269 27.35 20.94 1.60
C ASP A 269 26.05 21.36 2.30
N GLU A 270 26.13 22.00 3.47
CA GLU A 270 24.97 22.50 4.20
C GLU A 270 24.23 23.62 3.45
N ASP A 271 24.96 24.57 2.86
CA ASP A 271 24.35 25.68 2.11
C ASP A 271 23.77 25.21 0.78
N LEU A 272 24.44 24.25 0.12
CA LEU A 272 23.95 23.61 -1.09
C LEU A 272 22.63 22.87 -0.81
N VAL A 273 22.58 22.05 0.25
CA VAL A 273 21.36 21.33 0.63
C VAL A 273 20.23 22.30 0.93
N LYS A 274 20.48 23.41 1.66
CA LYS A 274 19.48 24.45 1.89
C LYS A 274 18.96 25.10 0.62
N GLU A 275 19.82 25.28 -0.40
CA GLU A 275 19.43 25.84 -1.69
C GLU A 275 18.49 24.92 -2.46
N ILE A 276 18.80 23.61 -2.51
CA ILE A 276 18.00 22.65 -3.30
C ILE A 276 16.76 22.14 -2.55
N TYR A 277 16.73 22.19 -1.22
CA TYR A 277 15.66 21.65 -0.39
C TYR A 277 14.24 22.05 -0.84
N PRO A 278 13.94 23.33 -1.16
CA PRO A 278 12.59 23.71 -1.60
C PRO A 278 12.18 23.07 -2.94
N ARG A 279 13.13 22.78 -3.84
CA ARG A 279 12.85 22.09 -5.10
C ARG A 279 12.59 20.60 -4.85
N ILE A 280 13.32 19.99 -3.92
CA ILE A 280 13.09 18.59 -3.52
C ILE A 280 11.68 18.41 -2.95
N GLU A 281 11.26 19.27 -2.02
CA GLU A 281 9.91 19.22 -1.44
C GLU A 281 8.82 19.39 -2.50
N ALA A 282 9.03 20.25 -3.51
CA ALA A 282 8.08 20.41 -4.60
C ALA A 282 7.93 19.13 -5.45
N GLU A 283 9.02 18.41 -5.70
CA GLU A 283 8.97 17.13 -6.43
C GLU A 283 8.31 16.02 -5.59
N ILE A 284 8.55 15.98 -4.28
CA ILE A 284 7.85 15.08 -3.35
C ILE A 284 6.34 15.34 -3.39
N GLN A 285 5.94 16.61 -3.34
CA GLN A 285 4.52 16.96 -3.43
C GLN A 285 3.92 16.55 -4.78
N ALA A 286 4.63 16.80 -5.89
CA ALA A 286 4.18 16.40 -7.22
C ALA A 286 4.04 14.86 -7.35
N PHE A 287 4.91 14.09 -6.70
CA PHE A 287 4.77 12.65 -6.60
C PHE A 287 3.48 12.25 -5.87
N HIS A 288 3.18 12.87 -4.72
CA HIS A 288 1.93 12.61 -3.99
C HIS A 288 0.69 12.98 -4.80
N ASP A 289 0.71 14.08 -5.54
CA ASP A 289 -0.39 14.49 -6.41
C ASP A 289 -0.64 13.47 -7.55
N ARG A 290 0.44 12.94 -8.15
CA ARG A 290 0.35 11.87 -9.16
C ARG A 290 -0.17 10.57 -8.56
N GLN A 291 0.30 10.21 -7.38
CA GLN A 291 -0.17 9.03 -6.66
C GLN A 291 -1.67 9.11 -6.38
N LEU A 292 -2.15 10.27 -5.91
CA LEU A 292 -3.56 10.54 -5.68
C LEU A 292 -4.38 10.44 -6.97
N THR A 293 -3.87 11.02 -8.07
CA THR A 293 -4.54 10.95 -9.37
C THR A 293 -4.69 9.51 -9.85
N TYR A 294 -3.64 8.71 -9.70
CA TYR A 294 -3.67 7.29 -10.04
C TYR A 294 -4.68 6.53 -9.19
N GLU A 295 -4.65 6.69 -7.87
CA GLU A 295 -5.59 6.02 -6.95
C GLU A 295 -7.05 6.39 -7.27
N ASN A 296 -7.33 7.66 -7.55
CA ASN A 296 -8.66 8.09 -7.99
C ASN A 296 -9.05 7.49 -9.35
N SER A 297 -8.11 7.34 -10.27
CA SER A 297 -8.40 6.73 -11.59
C SER A 297 -8.79 5.25 -11.47
N LEU A 298 -8.24 4.51 -10.50
CA LEU A 298 -8.64 3.14 -10.23
C LEU A 298 -10.07 3.08 -9.65
N ARG A 299 -10.47 4.08 -8.87
CA ARG A 299 -11.78 4.13 -8.22
C ARG A 299 -12.92 4.60 -9.13
N TYR A 300 -12.64 5.47 -10.10
CA TYR A 300 -13.64 6.10 -10.96
C TYR A 300 -13.46 5.81 -12.46
N GLY A 301 -12.57 4.87 -12.81
CA GLY A 301 -12.05 4.66 -14.16
C GLY A 301 -12.99 3.97 -15.17
N GLU A 302 -14.20 3.56 -14.78
CA GLU A 302 -15.16 2.90 -15.69
C GLU A 302 -16.32 3.80 -16.16
N GLU A 303 -16.20 5.12 -16.10
CA GLU A 303 -17.15 6.03 -16.79
C GLU A 303 -16.50 6.77 -17.97
N SER A 304 -16.31 6.07 -19.09
CA SER A 304 -16.20 6.72 -20.41
C SER A 304 -16.69 5.85 -21.57
#